data_AF-A0A2S7JT81-F1
#
_entry.id   AF-A0A2S7JT81-F1
#
_cell.length_a   1.000
_cell.length_b   1.000
_cell.length_c   1.000
_cell.angle_alpha   90.00
_cell.angle_beta   90.00
_cell.angle_gamma   90.00
#
_symmetry.space_group_name_H-M   'P 1'
#
loop_
_entity.id
_entity.type
_entity.pdbx_description
1 polymer ?
#
loop_
_entity_poly.entity_id
_entity_poly.type
_entity_poly.pdbx_seq_one_letter_code
_entity_poly.pdbx_strand_id
1 'polypeptide(L)'
;MFTRPLLTSLLIMSAQAQAQLPNQICTREYAPVCGQLGHETRTFPTRCVMLSQGGTWVSDGACPATQPTTQSKEITLTVAAEDVACMGAAPMRCLQVKEGDASTWSNFYSRIEGFTFTPGVRYTLLVRVTPIHNPPADMADTRYELVRELSRSPTLERLRYLQ
;
A
#
# COMPACT_ATOMS: atom_id res chain seq x y z
N MET A 1 5.93 67.58 -31.95
CA MET A 1 7.38 67.43 -31.73
C MET A 1 7.60 66.40 -30.63
N PHE A 2 8.17 65.24 -30.99
CA PHE A 2 8.95 64.28 -30.17
C PHE A 2 8.28 63.60 -28.95
N THR A 3 8.34 62.29 -28.71
CA THR A 3 8.54 61.04 -29.47
C THR A 3 8.30 59.94 -28.42
N ARG A 4 7.59 58.87 -28.76
CA ARG A 4 7.44 57.66 -27.93
C ARG A 4 8.80 56.98 -27.72
N PRO A 5 9.10 56.42 -26.54
CA PRO A 5 9.88 55.20 -26.47
C PRO A 5 8.96 54.04 -26.08
N LEU A 6 8.78 53.14 -27.05
CA LEU A 6 8.47 51.74 -26.83
C LEU A 6 9.64 51.15 -26.02
N LEU A 7 9.42 50.75 -24.76
CA LEU A 7 10.29 49.75 -24.14
C LEU A 7 9.60 48.40 -24.23
N THR A 8 10.10 47.65 -25.19
CA THR A 8 9.77 46.28 -25.54
C THR A 8 10.01 45.32 -24.39
N SER A 9 9.05 44.42 -24.21
CA SER A 9 9.07 43.20 -23.44
C SER A 9 10.39 42.43 -23.55
N LEU A 10 11.03 42.13 -22.42
CA LEU A 10 11.98 41.03 -22.28
C LEU A 10 11.38 39.99 -21.33
N LEU A 11 10.45 39.19 -21.85
CA LEU A 11 10.07 37.92 -21.24
C LEU A 11 11.23 36.96 -21.48
N ILE A 12 12.08 36.79 -20.48
CA ILE A 12 13.09 35.73 -20.47
C ILE A 12 12.31 34.43 -20.30
N MET A 13 11.90 33.82 -21.41
CA MET A 13 11.48 32.42 -21.42
C MET A 13 12.72 31.57 -21.14
N SER A 14 12.99 31.30 -19.86
CA SER A 14 13.89 30.23 -19.47
C SER A 14 13.31 28.93 -20.02
N ALA A 15 13.86 28.48 -21.15
CA ALA A 15 13.59 27.18 -21.73
C ALA A 15 14.07 26.11 -20.74
N GLN A 16 13.16 25.63 -19.91
CA GLN A 16 13.41 24.42 -19.13
C GLN A 16 13.38 23.25 -20.11
N ALA A 17 14.58 22.82 -20.53
CA ALA A 17 14.77 21.61 -21.30
C ALA A 17 14.37 20.40 -20.44
N GLN A 18 13.10 20.02 -20.48
CA GLN A 18 12.64 18.76 -19.91
C GLN A 18 13.09 17.64 -20.86
N ALA A 19 14.24 17.04 -20.56
CA ALA A 19 14.73 15.84 -21.22
C ALA A 19 13.85 14.64 -20.82
N GLN A 20 12.63 14.57 -21.33
CA GLN A 20 11.87 13.33 -21.27
C GLN A 20 12.44 12.38 -22.33
N LEU A 21 12.91 11.20 -21.91
CA LEU A 21 13.26 10.07 -22.79
C LEU A 21 12.03 9.18 -22.95
N PRO A 22 11.19 9.34 -23.99
CA PRO A 22 10.01 8.52 -24.18
C PRO A 22 10.39 7.38 -25.13
N ASN A 23 10.81 6.24 -24.55
CA ASN A 23 10.94 4.87 -25.13
C ASN A 23 12.11 4.10 -24.52
N GLN A 24 12.33 4.22 -23.21
CA GLN A 24 13.40 3.50 -22.54
C GLN A 24 12.97 2.06 -22.25
N ILE A 25 13.56 1.08 -22.95
CA ILE A 25 13.40 -0.36 -22.67
C ILE A 25 14.32 -0.71 -21.50
N CYS A 26 13.77 -1.30 -20.44
CA CYS A 26 14.52 -1.72 -19.26
C CYS A 26 14.63 -3.24 -19.15
N THR A 27 15.74 -3.74 -18.61
CA THR A 27 15.93 -5.15 -18.28
C THR A 27 15.08 -5.56 -17.07
N ARG A 28 14.87 -6.87 -16.89
CA ARG A 28 14.18 -7.44 -15.70
C ARG A 28 15.13 -7.74 -14.53
N GLU A 29 16.30 -7.11 -14.50
CA GLU A 29 17.22 -7.22 -13.39
C GLU A 29 16.64 -6.54 -12.14
N TYR A 30 16.96 -7.04 -10.96
CA TYR A 30 16.56 -6.43 -9.69
C TYR A 30 17.80 -5.87 -8.98
N ALA A 31 17.98 -4.56 -9.09
CA ALA A 31 19.04 -3.77 -8.46
C ALA A 31 18.41 -2.47 -7.96
N PRO A 32 17.74 -2.51 -6.79
CA PRO A 32 16.81 -1.47 -6.39
C PRO A 32 17.51 -0.13 -6.16
N VAL A 33 16.80 0.95 -6.47
CA VAL A 33 17.22 2.33 -6.18
C VAL A 33 16.09 3.10 -5.50
N CYS A 34 16.46 4.09 -4.70
CA CYS A 34 15.53 5.07 -4.18
C CYS A 34 15.47 6.24 -5.17
N GLY A 35 14.27 6.55 -5.65
CA GLY A 35 14.03 7.64 -6.59
C GLY A 35 12.93 8.57 -6.12
N GLN A 36 13.03 9.84 -6.46
CA GLN A 36 12.02 10.86 -6.18
C GLN A 36 11.11 11.01 -7.40
N LEU A 37 9.80 10.82 -7.21
CA LEU A 37 8.76 11.03 -8.21
C LEU A 37 7.79 12.10 -7.69
N GLY A 38 7.86 13.30 -8.26
CA GLY A 38 7.15 14.46 -7.72
C GLY A 38 7.67 14.82 -6.31
N HIS A 39 6.78 14.78 -5.32
CA HIS A 39 7.11 15.07 -3.92
C HIS A 39 7.38 13.83 -3.05
N GLU A 40 7.28 12.62 -3.63
CA GLU A 40 7.47 11.37 -2.88
C GLU A 40 8.70 10.60 -3.34
N THR A 41 9.37 9.95 -2.40
CA THR A 41 10.40 8.94 -2.69
C THR A 41 9.76 7.57 -2.88
N ARG A 42 10.17 6.81 -3.88
CA ARG A 42 9.71 5.44 -4.12
C ARG A 42 10.87 4.51 -4.45
N THR A 43 10.77 3.26 -4.00
CA THR A 43 11.71 2.21 -4.41
C THR A 43 11.38 1.76 -5.83
N PHE A 44 12.38 1.80 -6.71
CA PHE A 44 12.27 1.30 -8.09
C PHE A 44 13.13 0.05 -8.26
N PRO A 45 12.70 -0.94 -9.06
CA PRO A 45 13.42 -2.20 -9.24
C PRO A 45 14.79 -2.03 -9.92
N THR A 46 14.94 -0.99 -10.75
CA THR A 46 16.21 -0.57 -11.35
C THR A 46 16.24 0.94 -11.57
N ARG A 47 17.45 1.49 -11.73
CA ARG A 47 17.65 2.90 -12.14
C ARG A 47 17.00 3.23 -13.49
N CYS A 48 17.01 2.30 -14.44
CA CYS A 48 16.36 2.48 -15.74
C CYS A 48 14.85 2.71 -15.57
N VAL A 49 14.18 1.86 -14.79
CA VAL A 49 12.73 1.96 -14.56
C VAL A 49 12.36 3.24 -13.81
N MET A 50 13.19 3.69 -12.88
CA MET A 50 13.02 4.99 -12.22
C MET A 50 13.05 6.14 -13.24
N LEU A 51 14.10 6.20 -14.07
CA LEU A 51 14.27 7.27 -15.07
C LEU A 51 13.16 7.25 -16.13
N SER A 52 12.74 6.07 -16.57
CA SER A 52 11.67 5.92 -17.56
C SER A 52 10.31 6.43 -17.06
N GLN A 53 10.12 6.47 -15.74
CA GLN A 53 8.94 7.04 -15.09
C GLN A 53 9.11 8.53 -14.75
N GLY A 54 10.23 9.16 -15.13
CA GLY A 54 10.53 10.55 -14.82
C GLY A 54 11.02 10.77 -13.38
N GLY A 55 11.40 9.70 -12.68
CA GLY A 55 11.97 9.78 -11.35
C GLY A 55 13.42 10.30 -11.37
N THR A 56 13.81 10.99 -10.30
CA THR A 56 15.20 11.44 -10.09
C THR A 56 15.88 10.56 -9.06
N TRP A 57 17.16 10.24 -9.26
CA TRP A 57 17.89 9.36 -8.35
C TRP A 57 18.14 10.03 -6.99
N VAL A 58 17.90 9.31 -5.90
CA VAL A 58 18.14 9.75 -4.52
C VAL A 58 19.29 8.98 -3.89
N SER A 59 19.21 7.64 -3.91
CA SER A 59 20.25 6.76 -3.39
C SER A 59 20.20 5.39 -4.06
N ASP A 60 21.29 4.63 -3.94
CA ASP A 60 21.25 3.20 -4.27
C ASP A 60 20.55 2.42 -3.15
N GLY A 61 20.03 1.22 -3.49
CA GLY A 61 19.20 0.41 -2.58
C GLY A 61 17.74 0.87 -2.51
N ALA A 62 16.91 0.12 -1.79
CA ALA A 62 15.52 0.50 -1.56
C ALA A 62 15.42 1.78 -0.70
N CYS A 63 14.36 2.57 -0.90
CA CYS A 63 14.06 3.67 0.01
C CYS A 63 13.77 3.12 1.42
N PRO A 64 14.10 3.88 2.49
CA PRO A 64 13.75 3.49 3.86
C PRO A 64 12.23 3.27 3.99
N ALA A 65 11.85 2.10 4.49
CA ALA A 65 10.46 1.81 4.84
C ALA A 65 10.08 2.68 6.05
N THR A 66 9.44 3.81 5.80
CA THR A 66 8.97 4.70 6.86
C THR A 66 7.48 4.48 7.05
N GLN A 67 7.02 4.27 8.29
CA GLN A 67 5.59 4.21 8.56
C GLN A 67 5.04 5.63 8.61
N PRO A 68 4.10 6.03 7.74
CA PRO A 68 3.35 7.26 7.93
C PRO A 68 2.46 7.12 9.17
N THR A 69 2.95 7.60 10.33
CA THR A 69 2.21 7.57 11.60
C THR A 69 0.91 8.37 11.57
N THR A 70 0.78 9.31 10.64
CA THR A 70 -0.36 10.25 10.56
C THR A 70 -1.50 9.76 9.66
N GLN A 71 -1.37 8.61 8.99
CA GLN A 71 -2.37 8.10 8.04
C GLN A 71 -3.10 6.83 8.52
N SER A 72 -2.89 6.39 9.75
CA SER A 72 -3.61 5.22 10.25
C SER A 72 -5.11 5.53 10.42
N LYS A 73 -5.98 4.61 10.00
CA LYS A 73 -7.43 4.68 10.24
C LYS A 73 -7.93 3.44 10.96
N GLU A 74 -9.00 3.56 11.73
CA GLU A 74 -9.68 2.41 12.32
C GLU A 74 -10.85 1.98 11.41
N ILE A 75 -10.95 0.68 11.16
CA ILE A 75 -12.06 0.09 10.39
C ILE A 75 -12.64 -1.08 11.17
N THR A 76 -13.90 -1.41 10.87
CA THR A 76 -14.53 -2.62 11.38
C THR A 76 -14.35 -3.75 10.38
N LEU A 77 -13.87 -4.91 10.83
CA LEU A 77 -13.85 -6.14 10.06
C LEU A 77 -14.76 -7.17 10.71
N THR A 78 -15.74 -7.68 9.97
CA THR A 78 -16.45 -8.89 10.35
C THR A 78 -15.69 -10.09 9.79
N VAL A 79 -15.24 -11.00 10.64
CA VAL A 79 -14.48 -12.21 10.27
C VAL A 79 -15.41 -13.43 10.35
N ALA A 80 -15.49 -14.22 9.28
CA ALA A 80 -16.31 -15.43 9.25
C ALA A 80 -15.81 -16.50 10.24
N ALA A 81 -16.64 -17.50 10.49
CA ALA A 81 -16.29 -18.59 11.40
C ALA A 81 -15.33 -19.62 10.76
N GLU A 82 -15.24 -19.64 9.44
CA GLU A 82 -14.41 -20.53 8.67
C GLU A 82 -13.37 -19.73 7.86
N ASP A 83 -12.16 -20.27 7.78
CA ASP A 83 -11.15 -19.86 6.81
C ASP A 83 -11.36 -20.63 5.49
N VAL A 84 -10.72 -20.16 4.41
CA VAL A 84 -10.80 -20.79 3.09
C VAL A 84 -9.40 -21.03 2.53
N ALA A 85 -9.28 -22.04 1.66
CA ALA A 85 -8.04 -22.24 0.90
C ALA A 85 -7.91 -21.08 -0.10
N CYS A 86 -6.75 -20.46 -0.13
CA CYS A 86 -6.46 -19.32 -0.99
C CYS A 86 -5.00 -19.35 -1.46
N MET A 87 -4.67 -18.51 -2.43
CA MET A 87 -3.32 -18.37 -2.98
C MET A 87 -2.79 -16.96 -2.70
N GLY A 88 -1.79 -16.86 -1.83
CA GLY A 88 -0.96 -15.66 -1.68
C GLY A 88 0.35 -15.84 -2.45
N ALA A 89 1.48 -15.51 -1.83
CA ALA A 89 2.80 -15.90 -2.35
C ALA A 89 2.98 -17.44 -2.42
N ALA A 90 2.22 -18.19 -1.62
CA ALA A 90 2.11 -19.64 -1.64
C ALA A 90 0.67 -20.07 -1.28
N PRO A 91 0.28 -21.34 -1.50
CA PRO A 91 -0.98 -21.88 -1.00
C PRO A 91 -1.08 -21.72 0.52
N MET A 92 -2.20 -21.18 1.00
CA MET A 92 -2.42 -20.90 2.42
C MET A 92 -3.91 -20.93 2.79
N ARG A 93 -4.20 -20.63 4.05
CA ARG A 93 -5.56 -20.41 4.54
C ARG A 93 -5.79 -18.92 4.80
N CYS A 94 -6.83 -18.35 4.20
CA CYS A 94 -7.21 -16.95 4.37
C CYS A 94 -8.46 -16.84 5.22
N LEU A 95 -8.54 -15.78 6.02
CA LEU A 95 -9.80 -15.40 6.64
C LEU A 95 -10.78 -14.92 5.56
N GLN A 96 -12.08 -15.12 5.80
CA GLN A 96 -13.13 -14.42 5.06
C GLN A 96 -13.57 -13.21 5.87
N VAL A 97 -13.56 -12.03 5.24
CA VAL A 97 -13.91 -10.78 5.92
C VAL A 97 -14.96 -9.96 5.18
N LYS A 98 -15.66 -9.11 5.91
CA LYS A 98 -16.45 -7.98 5.41
C LYS A 98 -15.92 -6.71 6.08
N GLU A 99 -15.47 -5.75 5.28
CA GLU A 99 -15.05 -4.44 5.78
C GLU A 99 -16.25 -3.50 5.89
N GLY A 100 -16.42 -2.87 7.04
CA GLY A 100 -17.57 -2.01 7.34
C GLY A 100 -18.89 -2.76 7.10
N ASP A 101 -19.74 -2.17 6.27
CA ASP A 101 -21.08 -2.68 5.95
C ASP A 101 -21.12 -3.51 4.65
N ALA A 102 -19.96 -4.01 4.18
CA ALA A 102 -19.88 -4.81 2.96
C ALA A 102 -20.84 -6.02 3.00
N SER A 103 -21.60 -6.21 1.92
CA SER A 103 -22.57 -7.31 1.81
C SER A 103 -21.93 -8.63 1.40
N THR A 104 -20.77 -8.59 0.74
CA THR A 104 -20.05 -9.76 0.21
C THR A 104 -18.78 -10.06 1.00
N TRP A 105 -18.44 -11.34 1.10
CA TRP A 105 -17.20 -11.80 1.73
C TRP A 105 -16.02 -11.65 0.77
N SER A 106 -14.85 -11.33 1.31
CA SER A 106 -13.58 -11.30 0.57
C SER A 106 -12.49 -12.07 1.31
N ASN A 107 -11.52 -12.59 0.53
CA ASN A 107 -10.31 -13.18 1.10
C ASN A 107 -9.47 -12.08 1.77
N PHE A 108 -9.09 -12.32 3.01
CA PHE A 108 -8.12 -11.49 3.73
C PHE A 108 -6.77 -12.21 3.77
N TYR A 109 -5.82 -11.69 2.99
CA TYR A 109 -4.49 -12.28 2.79
C TYR A 109 -3.47 -11.85 3.86
N SER A 110 -3.72 -10.73 4.52
CA SER A 110 -2.81 -10.17 5.53
C SER A 110 -3.02 -10.81 6.90
N ARG A 111 -2.08 -10.57 7.81
CA ARG A 111 -2.23 -10.86 9.24
C ARG A 111 -2.85 -9.65 9.94
N ILE A 112 -3.70 -9.90 10.93
CA ILE A 112 -4.11 -8.91 11.92
C ILE A 112 -3.27 -9.14 13.16
N GLU A 113 -2.33 -8.25 13.44
CA GLU A 113 -1.45 -8.36 14.61
C GLU A 113 -2.26 -8.25 15.91
N GLY A 114 -1.95 -9.10 16.89
CA GLY A 114 -2.72 -9.20 18.14
C GLY A 114 -4.02 -10.00 18.05
N PHE A 115 -4.42 -10.46 16.86
CA PHE A 115 -5.59 -11.33 16.69
C PHE A 115 -5.18 -12.79 16.41
N THR A 116 -5.81 -13.74 17.11
CA THR A 116 -5.66 -15.18 16.86
C THR A 116 -7.00 -15.77 16.47
N PHE A 117 -7.10 -16.25 15.24
CA PHE A 117 -8.32 -16.85 14.73
C PHE A 117 -8.62 -18.19 15.42
N THR A 118 -9.90 -18.42 15.71
CA THR A 118 -10.40 -19.70 16.20
C THR A 118 -11.48 -20.22 15.25
N PRO A 119 -11.28 -21.37 14.59
CA PRO A 119 -12.29 -21.96 13.70
C PRO A 119 -13.63 -22.19 14.41
N GLY A 120 -14.75 -21.95 13.73
CA GLY A 120 -16.08 -22.06 14.30
C GLY A 120 -16.50 -20.87 15.16
N VAL A 121 -15.82 -19.72 15.05
CA VAL A 121 -16.19 -18.50 15.78
C VAL A 121 -16.20 -17.31 14.83
N ARG A 122 -17.34 -16.61 14.77
CA ARG A 122 -17.47 -15.34 14.05
C ARG A 122 -17.04 -14.19 14.94
N TYR A 123 -16.34 -13.22 14.37
CA TYR A 123 -15.87 -12.04 15.08
C TYR A 123 -16.34 -10.76 14.39
N THR A 124 -16.51 -9.71 15.17
CA THR A 124 -16.47 -8.33 14.68
C THR A 124 -15.29 -7.66 15.38
N LEU A 125 -14.32 -7.17 14.62
CA LEU A 125 -13.07 -6.59 15.12
C LEU A 125 -13.02 -5.11 14.76
N LEU A 126 -12.53 -4.29 15.68
CA LEU A 126 -12.02 -2.96 15.36
C LEU A 126 -10.53 -3.09 15.12
N VAL A 127 -10.06 -2.72 13.92
CA VAL A 127 -8.66 -2.85 13.53
C VAL A 127 -8.10 -1.50 13.10
N ARG A 128 -6.85 -1.24 13.46
CA ARG A 128 -6.09 -0.09 12.97
C ARG A 128 -5.36 -0.52 11.71
N VAL A 129 -5.56 0.26 10.65
CA VAL A 129 -4.98 0.08 9.33
C VAL A 129 -3.95 1.17 9.13
N THR A 130 -2.69 0.78 8.97
CA THR A 130 -1.58 1.72 8.78
C THR A 130 -0.93 1.44 7.43
N PRO A 131 -0.98 2.37 6.46
CA PRO A 131 -0.24 2.25 5.22
C PRO A 131 1.26 2.13 5.51
N ILE A 132 1.97 1.29 4.75
CA ILE A 132 3.43 1.17 4.80
C ILE A 132 3.97 1.85 3.56
N HIS A 133 4.82 2.88 3.74
CA HIS A 133 5.48 3.52 2.62
C HIS A 133 6.73 2.73 2.23
N ASN A 134 6.92 2.52 0.92
CA ASN A 134 8.02 1.73 0.36
C ASN A 134 8.15 0.32 0.98
N PRO A 135 7.08 -0.49 1.00
CA PRO A 135 7.19 -1.86 1.44
C PRO A 135 8.16 -2.63 0.50
N PRO A 136 8.89 -3.62 1.01
CA PRO A 136 9.55 -4.62 0.18
C PRO A 136 8.59 -5.22 -0.85
N ALA A 137 9.11 -5.66 -2.00
CA ALA A 137 8.29 -6.11 -3.14
C ALA A 137 7.39 -7.33 -2.82
N ASP A 138 7.76 -8.12 -1.82
CA ASP A 138 7.09 -9.32 -1.34
C ASP A 138 6.29 -9.09 -0.05
N MET A 139 6.18 -7.84 0.40
CA MET A 139 5.44 -7.46 1.60
C MET A 139 4.14 -6.72 1.24
N ALA A 140 3.14 -6.84 2.10
CA ALA A 140 1.94 -6.02 2.00
C ALA A 140 2.28 -4.52 2.16
N ASP A 141 1.51 -3.68 1.49
CA ASP A 141 1.58 -2.22 1.60
C ASP A 141 0.80 -1.67 2.81
N THR A 142 0.23 -2.54 3.62
CA THR A 142 -0.68 -2.19 4.70
C THR A 142 -0.50 -3.09 5.91
N ARG A 143 -0.36 -2.49 7.09
CA ARG A 143 -0.31 -3.17 8.39
C ARG A 143 -1.66 -3.11 9.09
N TYR A 144 -2.11 -4.25 9.61
CA TYR A 144 -3.35 -4.37 10.37
C TYR A 144 -3.05 -4.77 11.81
N GLU A 145 -3.56 -3.99 12.76
CA GLU A 145 -3.45 -4.27 14.20
C GLU A 145 -4.83 -4.37 14.83
N LEU A 146 -5.03 -5.36 15.69
CA LEU A 146 -6.24 -5.44 16.50
C LEU A 146 -6.25 -4.28 17.51
N VAL A 147 -7.29 -3.45 17.44
CA VAL A 147 -7.57 -2.46 18.50
C VAL A 147 -8.37 -3.12 19.60
N ARG A 148 -9.48 -3.80 19.24
CA ARG A 148 -10.29 -4.61 20.15
C ARG A 148 -11.25 -5.52 19.41
N GLU A 149 -11.69 -6.57 20.09
CA GLU A 149 -12.84 -7.38 19.68
C GLU A 149 -14.14 -6.65 20.05
N LEU A 150 -15.01 -6.38 19.07
CA LEU A 150 -16.33 -5.78 19.27
C LEU A 150 -17.40 -6.83 19.56
N SER A 151 -17.29 -8.01 18.93
CA SER A 151 -18.17 -9.15 19.20
C SER A 151 -17.49 -10.47 18.87
N ARG A 152 -17.95 -11.54 19.54
CA ARG A 152 -17.54 -12.92 19.30
C ARG A 152 -18.72 -13.86 19.48
N SER A 153 -19.00 -14.63 18.44
CA SER A 153 -20.14 -15.56 18.40
C SER A 153 -19.66 -16.93 17.89
N PRO A 154 -19.51 -17.92 18.77
CA PRO A 154 -19.31 -19.31 18.35
C PRO A 154 -20.47 -19.79 17.48
N THR A 155 -20.18 -20.67 16.51
CA THR A 155 -21.22 -21.38 15.76
C THR A 155 -21.88 -22.43 16.65
N LEU A 156 -23.11 -22.83 16.32
CA LEU A 156 -23.80 -23.92 17.03
C LEU A 156 -22.99 -25.21 17.00
N GLU A 157 -22.35 -25.51 15.86
CA GLU A 157 -21.43 -26.64 15.69
C GLU A 157 -20.31 -26.61 16.74
N ARG A 158 -19.68 -25.44 16.94
CA ARG A 158 -18.61 -25.27 17.91
C ARG A 158 -19.09 -25.39 19.34
N LEU A 159 -20.27 -24.85 19.66
CA LEU A 159 -20.84 -24.99 21.01
C LEU A 159 -21.10 -26.44 21.37
N ARG A 160 -21.54 -27.27 20.41
CA ARG A 160 -21.75 -28.71 20.60
C ARG A 160 -20.47 -29.49 20.88
N TYR A 161 -19.32 -29.02 20.38
CA TYR A 161 -18.01 -29.66 20.62
C TYR A 161 -17.38 -29.30 21.96
N LEU A 162 -17.90 -28.27 22.64
CA LEU A 162 -17.38 -27.78 23.93
C LEU A 162 -18.16 -28.30 25.14
N GLN A 163 -19.19 -29.13 24.91
CA GLN A 163 -20.00 -29.81 25.93
C GLN A 163 -19.57 -31.26 26.06
#